data_AF-A0A0M6YNX5-F1
#
_entry.id   AF-A0A0M6YNX5-F1
#
_cell.length_a   1.000
_cell.length_b   1.000
_cell.length_c   1.000
_cell.angle_alpha   90.00
_cell.angle_beta   90.00
_cell.angle_gamma   90.00
#
_symmetry.space_group_name_H-M   'P 1'
#
loop_
_entity.id
_entity.type
_entity.pdbx_description
1 polymer ?
#
loop_
_entity_poly.entity_id
_entity_poly.type
_entity_poly.pdbx_seq_one_letter_code
_entity_poly.pdbx_strand_id
1 'polypeptide(L)'
;MEQNDFRRRVPILDHLPCLRRLRLVSCLLIVSHNPAHAELNIIPPFEVTPEIVAMRGCIEGVAHPSELDLTTEAQLAACDDHVTLAEDRIGAVGIRGLTLYDIGTTDDHRAQAFTDFTEVIEARGDASPSVYANRAFVTFKRKNRLDLSRSELDLALADITRAIEIIEATAARPRPYYFERRAMIYGTLFEKRGDRDYIVRAIADMDHILTLQPDSPRTRWMKAIFVKYLPEG
;
A
#
# COMPACT_ATOMS: atom_id res chain seq x y z
N MET A 1 5.56 42.40 49.44
CA MET A 1 4.62 41.38 48.94
C MET A 1 5.38 40.55 47.91
N GLU A 2 6.42 39.81 48.33
CA GLU A 2 6.40 38.38 48.72
C GLU A 2 6.05 37.48 47.53
N GLN A 3 6.96 36.82 46.79
CA GLN A 3 7.94 35.75 47.11
C GLN A 3 7.35 34.44 47.69
N ASN A 4 7.93 33.33 47.21
CA ASN A 4 7.82 31.90 47.57
C ASN A 4 6.82 31.07 46.74
N ASP A 5 7.20 30.06 45.94
CA ASP A 5 8.20 28.97 46.03
C ASP A 5 7.68 27.69 46.71
N PHE A 6 8.14 26.56 46.15
CA PHE A 6 8.17 25.19 46.68
C PHE A 6 6.92 24.27 46.70
N ARG A 7 7.00 23.29 45.79
CA ARG A 7 6.99 21.82 45.99
C ARG A 7 5.87 21.13 46.81
N ARG A 8 5.50 19.95 46.26
CA ARG A 8 5.12 18.64 46.86
C ARG A 8 3.73 18.21 46.38
N ARG A 9 3.43 16.97 45.99
CA ARG A 9 4.11 15.66 45.98
C ARG A 9 3.28 14.73 45.08
N VAL A 10 3.96 13.84 44.39
CA VAL A 10 3.43 12.59 43.80
C VAL A 10 3.07 11.61 44.93
N PRO A 11 2.09 10.71 44.74
CA PRO A 11 2.16 9.36 45.31
C PRO A 11 2.40 8.33 44.21
N ILE A 12 3.55 7.66 44.36
CA ILE A 12 3.94 6.40 43.74
C ILE A 12 3.25 5.27 44.52
N LEU A 13 2.71 4.29 43.80
CA LEU A 13 2.51 2.90 44.22
C LEU A 13 2.63 2.08 42.93
N ASP A 14 3.16 0.87 42.87
CA ASP A 14 4.15 0.08 43.60
C ASP A 14 4.18 -1.25 42.82
N HIS A 15 5.14 -2.13 43.12
CA HIS A 15 5.35 -3.49 42.56
C HIS A 15 6.21 -3.53 41.28
N LEU A 16 7.46 -4.03 41.25
CA LEU A 16 8.19 -4.99 42.09
C LEU A 16 9.72 -4.77 41.99
N PRO A 17 10.48 -4.95 43.09
CA PRO A 17 11.93 -5.05 43.09
C PRO A 17 12.42 -6.52 43.28
N CYS A 18 13.56 -6.86 42.68
CA CYS A 18 14.56 -7.82 43.19
C CYS A 18 15.85 -7.65 42.37
N LEU A 19 16.76 -6.76 42.80
CA LEU A 19 18.01 -7.07 43.55
C LEU A 19 19.00 -7.95 42.76
N ARG A 20 19.97 -7.37 42.04
CA ARG A 20 21.34 -6.96 42.48
C ARG A 20 22.19 -8.05 43.14
N ARG A 21 23.21 -8.49 42.37
CA ARG A 21 24.63 -8.79 42.69
C ARG A 21 25.00 -9.02 44.17
N LEU A 22 25.73 -10.13 44.44
CA LEU A 22 26.97 -10.14 45.24
C LEU A 22 27.71 -11.49 45.20
N ARG A 23 29.05 -11.38 45.08
CA ARG A 23 30.15 -12.21 45.66
C ARG A 23 30.50 -13.60 45.11
N LEU A 24 31.68 -13.63 44.48
CA LEU A 24 32.85 -14.49 44.78
C LEU A 24 32.66 -15.50 45.93
N VAL A 25 32.69 -16.80 45.59
CA VAL A 25 33.25 -17.88 46.42
C VAL A 25 33.91 -18.89 45.49
N SER A 26 35.23 -19.06 45.64
CA SER A 26 35.97 -20.23 45.15
C SER A 26 35.53 -21.48 45.89
N CYS A 27 35.22 -22.56 45.18
CA CYS A 27 35.46 -23.92 45.67
C CYS A 27 35.41 -24.96 44.54
N LEU A 28 36.50 -25.75 44.51
CA LEU A 28 36.62 -27.14 44.12
C LEU A 28 36.31 -27.62 42.69
N LEU A 29 37.39 -28.10 42.09
CA LEU A 29 37.49 -29.14 41.07
C LEU A 29 36.46 -30.27 41.24
N ILE A 30 35.64 -30.49 40.22
CA ILE A 30 35.12 -31.80 39.87
C ILE A 30 35.48 -32.03 38.39
N VAL A 31 36.43 -32.92 38.17
CA VAL A 31 36.62 -33.58 36.87
C VAL A 31 35.49 -34.59 36.76
N SER A 32 34.53 -34.34 35.87
CA SER A 32 33.73 -35.42 35.29
C SER A 32 33.77 -35.29 33.77
N HIS A 33 34.37 -36.30 33.15
CA HIS A 33 34.19 -36.57 31.73
C HIS A 33 32.73 -36.96 31.51
N ASN A 34 32.02 -36.28 30.61
CA ASN A 34 31.27 -37.01 29.62
C ASN A 34 31.04 -36.19 28.33
N PRO A 35 31.14 -36.84 27.16
CA PRO A 35 31.05 -36.24 25.85
C PRO A 35 29.59 -36.19 25.41
N ALA A 36 29.15 -35.03 24.96
CA ALA A 36 28.06 -34.87 24.01
C ALA A 36 28.04 -33.39 23.65
N HIS A 37 28.84 -33.03 22.66
CA HIS A 37 28.47 -31.90 21.82
C HIS A 37 27.13 -32.29 21.21
N ALA A 38 26.04 -31.86 21.85
CA ALA A 38 24.82 -31.63 21.12
C ALA A 38 25.23 -30.62 20.05
N GLU A 39 25.38 -31.11 18.81
CA GLU A 39 25.31 -30.29 17.62
C GLU A 39 24.02 -29.49 17.78
N LEU A 40 24.15 -28.26 18.29
CA LEU A 40 23.21 -27.23 17.96
C LEU A 40 23.21 -27.27 16.44
N ASN A 41 22.14 -27.80 15.86
CA ASN A 41 21.72 -27.50 14.51
C ASN A 41 21.49 -25.99 14.49
N ILE A 42 22.60 -25.23 14.49
CA ILE A 42 22.63 -23.85 14.07
C ILE A 42 22.31 -23.98 12.60
N ILE A 43 21.02 -23.88 12.28
CA ILE A 43 20.58 -23.60 10.93
C ILE A 43 21.47 -22.44 10.48
N PRO A 44 22.34 -22.62 9.46
CA PRO A 44 23.22 -21.56 9.02
C PRO A 44 22.33 -20.33 8.75
N PRO A 45 22.76 -19.12 9.12
CA PRO A 45 21.97 -17.93 8.85
C PRO A 45 21.59 -17.95 7.37
N PHE A 46 20.32 -17.67 7.09
CA PHE A 46 19.78 -17.58 5.74
C PHE A 46 20.81 -16.86 4.86
N GLU A 47 21.28 -17.50 3.79
CA GLU A 47 22.27 -16.86 2.92
C GLU A 47 21.70 -15.53 2.46
N VAL A 48 22.41 -14.44 2.79
CA VAL A 48 22.00 -13.09 2.40
C VAL A 48 22.39 -12.90 0.94
N THR A 49 21.47 -13.25 0.05
CA THR A 49 21.67 -13.09 -1.38
C THR A 49 21.24 -11.69 -1.86
N PRO A 50 21.78 -11.19 -2.99
CA PRO A 50 21.34 -9.92 -3.57
C PRO A 50 19.83 -9.87 -3.84
N GLU A 51 19.24 -11.00 -4.26
CA GLU A 51 17.81 -11.14 -4.52
C GLU A 51 16.99 -10.88 -3.25
N ILE A 52 17.42 -11.44 -2.11
CA ILE A 52 16.75 -11.25 -0.82
C ILE A 52 16.86 -9.80 -0.37
N VAL A 53 18.04 -9.20 -0.49
CA VAL A 53 18.25 -7.78 -0.13
C VAL A 53 17.34 -6.88 -0.96
N ALA A 54 17.29 -7.08 -2.28
CA ALA A 54 16.45 -6.29 -3.18
C ALA A 54 14.95 -6.50 -2.93
N MET A 55 14.51 -7.76 -2.78
CA MET A 55 13.11 -8.09 -2.51
C MET A 55 12.63 -7.47 -1.19
N ARG A 56 13.39 -7.62 -0.11
CA ARG A 56 13.03 -7.04 1.20
C ARG A 56 13.09 -5.52 1.17
N GLY A 57 14.11 -4.95 0.53
CA GLY A 57 14.19 -3.51 0.32
C GLY A 57 12.97 -2.96 -0.42
N CYS A 58 12.49 -3.64 -1.46
CA CYS A 58 11.34 -3.22 -2.23
C CYS A 58 10.00 -3.41 -1.50
N ILE A 59 9.74 -4.63 -1.00
CA ILE A 59 8.43 -5.02 -0.44
C ILE A 59 8.25 -4.50 0.98
N GLU A 60 9.27 -4.69 1.82
CA GLU A 60 9.19 -4.37 3.25
C GLU A 60 9.70 -2.96 3.54
N GLY A 61 10.46 -2.35 2.62
CA GLY A 61 11.02 -1.02 2.82
C GLY A 61 12.13 -1.00 3.86
N VAL A 62 12.82 -2.12 4.07
CA VAL A 62 13.91 -2.24 5.07
C VAL A 62 15.22 -2.67 4.43
N ALA A 63 16.32 -2.17 4.98
CA ALA A 63 17.66 -2.64 4.66
C ALA A 63 17.89 -4.01 5.32
N HIS A 64 18.31 -4.99 4.55
CA HIS A 64 18.71 -6.30 5.09
C HIS A 64 20.25 -6.38 5.19
N PRO A 65 20.83 -6.89 6.30
CA PRO A 65 20.20 -7.50 7.47
C PRO A 65 19.96 -6.57 8.67
N SER A 66 20.16 -5.27 8.52
CA SER A 66 20.06 -4.34 9.65
C SER A 66 18.62 -4.10 10.14
N GLU A 67 17.62 -4.44 9.33
CA GLU A 67 16.19 -4.19 9.59
C GLU A 67 15.85 -2.71 9.79
N LEU A 68 16.69 -1.82 9.27
CA LEU A 68 16.46 -0.38 9.33
C LEU A 68 15.57 0.05 8.18
N ASP A 69 14.61 0.93 8.46
CA ASP A 69 13.76 1.53 7.43
C ASP A 69 14.59 2.25 6.37
N LEU A 70 14.26 2.01 5.10
CA LEU A 70 14.83 2.69 3.95
C LEU A 70 14.17 4.05 3.77
N THR A 71 14.93 4.98 3.17
CA THR A 71 14.31 6.17 2.57
C THR A 71 13.45 5.75 1.37
N THR A 72 12.48 6.56 1.00
CA THR A 72 11.66 6.32 -0.21
C THR A 72 12.53 6.08 -1.45
N GLU A 73 13.57 6.88 -1.65
CA GLU A 73 14.49 6.74 -2.78
C GLU A 73 15.23 5.40 -2.75
N ALA A 74 15.70 4.96 -1.57
CA ALA A 74 16.38 3.68 -1.43
C ALA A 74 15.44 2.48 -1.60
N GLN A 75 14.19 2.57 -1.14
CA GLN A 75 13.18 1.55 -1.39
C GLN A 75 12.84 1.43 -2.88
N LEU A 76 12.70 2.56 -3.58
CA LEU A 76 12.45 2.56 -5.03
C LEU A 76 13.64 1.97 -5.81
N ALA A 77 14.88 2.30 -5.42
CA ALA A 77 16.07 1.68 -6.00
C ALA A 77 16.11 0.16 -5.75
N ALA A 78 15.76 -0.28 -4.55
CA ALA A 78 15.65 -1.71 -4.24
C ALA A 78 14.58 -2.42 -5.09
N CYS A 79 13.51 -1.73 -5.49
CA CYS A 79 12.54 -2.27 -6.44
C CYS A 79 13.10 -2.42 -7.87
N ASP A 80 13.96 -1.51 -8.32
CA ASP A 80 14.66 -1.65 -9.60
C ASP A 80 15.63 -2.84 -9.58
N ASP A 81 16.36 -3.01 -8.48
CA ASP A 81 17.21 -4.18 -8.27
C ASP A 81 16.37 -5.46 -8.22
N HIS A 82 15.21 -5.43 -7.57
CA HIS A 82 14.32 -6.59 -7.47
C HIS A 82 13.80 -7.03 -8.85
N VAL A 83 13.42 -6.07 -9.71
CA VAL A 83 13.02 -6.36 -11.10
C VAL A 83 14.16 -6.98 -11.91
N THR A 84 15.40 -6.60 -11.62
CA THR A 84 16.59 -7.11 -12.31
C THR A 84 16.98 -8.52 -11.87
N LEU A 85 16.82 -8.79 -10.57
CA LEU A 85 17.33 -10.01 -9.93
C LEU A 85 16.27 -11.12 -9.81
N ALA A 86 14.98 -10.79 -9.84
CA ALA A 86 13.91 -11.76 -9.61
C ALA A 86 13.76 -12.77 -10.77
N GLU A 87 13.57 -14.03 -10.40
CA GLU A 87 13.20 -15.10 -11.35
C GLU A 87 11.81 -14.86 -11.95
N ASP A 88 10.80 -14.54 -11.13
CA ASP A 88 9.50 -14.04 -11.61
C ASP A 88 9.58 -12.53 -11.88
N ARG A 89 10.19 -12.17 -13.01
CA ARG A 89 10.30 -10.78 -13.46
C ARG A 89 8.93 -10.08 -13.48
N ILE A 90 7.88 -10.72 -14.00
CA ILE A 90 6.55 -10.07 -14.12
C ILE A 90 5.95 -9.81 -12.73
N GLY A 91 6.17 -10.72 -11.77
CA GLY A 91 5.82 -10.50 -10.37
C GLY A 91 6.55 -9.29 -9.78
N ALA A 92 7.86 -9.21 -9.97
CA ALA A 92 8.67 -8.09 -9.50
C ALA A 92 8.28 -6.76 -10.15
N VAL A 93 7.99 -6.74 -11.47
CA VAL A 93 7.45 -5.57 -12.17
C VAL A 93 6.13 -5.12 -11.57
N GLY A 94 5.23 -6.06 -11.27
CA GLY A 94 3.97 -5.76 -10.59
C GLY A 94 4.16 -5.15 -9.20
N ILE A 95 5.12 -5.68 -8.42
CA ILE A 95 5.47 -5.15 -7.10
C ILE A 95 6.03 -3.74 -7.23
N ARG A 96 6.99 -3.51 -8.13
CA ARG A 96 7.52 -2.16 -8.36
C ARG A 96 6.43 -1.18 -8.77
N GLY A 97 5.53 -1.58 -9.67
CA GLY A 97 4.39 -0.75 -10.07
C GLY A 97 3.49 -0.37 -8.90
N LEU A 98 3.25 -1.29 -7.96
CA LEU A 98 2.51 -1.02 -6.72
C LEU A 98 3.27 -0.06 -5.79
N THR A 99 4.56 -0.31 -5.56
CA THR A 99 5.39 0.55 -4.71
C THR A 99 5.45 1.97 -5.27
N LEU A 100 5.69 2.12 -6.57
CA LEU A 100 5.67 3.43 -7.26
C LEU A 100 4.29 4.10 -7.17
N TYR A 101 3.21 3.33 -7.24
CA TYR A 101 1.85 3.85 -7.08
C TYR A 101 1.59 4.37 -5.65
N ASP A 102 2.13 3.69 -4.64
CA ASP A 102 1.88 4.00 -3.22
C ASP A 102 2.78 5.12 -2.68
N ILE A 103 4.09 5.06 -2.93
CA ILE A 103 5.08 5.99 -2.36
C ILE A 103 5.76 6.89 -3.40
N GLY A 104 5.53 6.65 -4.70
CA GLY A 104 6.13 7.45 -5.76
C GLY A 104 5.51 8.85 -5.89
N THR A 105 6.34 9.88 -5.85
CA THR A 105 5.89 11.30 -5.83
C THR A 105 6.06 12.04 -7.16
N THR A 106 6.91 11.57 -8.07
CA THR A 106 7.24 12.25 -9.33
C THR A 106 6.35 11.81 -10.50
N ASP A 107 6.35 12.59 -11.60
CA ASP A 107 5.70 12.18 -12.85
C ASP A 107 6.34 10.93 -13.44
N ASP A 108 7.66 10.79 -13.32
CA ASP A 108 8.40 9.61 -13.79
C ASP A 108 8.00 8.36 -13.01
N HIS A 109 7.82 8.44 -11.69
CA HIS A 109 7.33 7.31 -10.90
C HIS A 109 5.93 6.87 -11.37
N ARG A 110 5.05 7.83 -11.67
CA ARG A 110 3.70 7.53 -12.19
C ARG A 110 3.75 6.95 -13.60
N ALA A 111 4.61 7.46 -14.46
CA ALA A 111 4.81 6.92 -15.81
C ALA A 111 5.37 5.48 -15.77
N GLN A 112 6.31 5.22 -14.87
CA GLN A 112 6.86 3.89 -14.67
C GLN A 112 5.83 2.93 -14.08
N ALA A 113 5.03 3.34 -13.08
CA ALA A 113 3.93 2.51 -12.56
C ALA A 113 2.90 2.16 -13.63
N PHE A 114 2.55 3.12 -14.50
CA PHE A 114 1.66 2.86 -15.64
C PHE A 114 2.24 1.81 -16.60
N THR A 115 3.54 1.90 -16.89
CA THR A 115 4.27 0.96 -17.74
C THR A 115 4.29 -0.43 -17.11
N ASP A 116 4.63 -0.51 -15.83
CA ASP A 116 4.69 -1.77 -15.07
C ASP A 116 3.33 -2.46 -15.03
N PHE A 117 2.25 -1.73 -14.75
CA PHE A 117 0.89 -2.31 -14.79
C PHE A 117 0.48 -2.73 -16.19
N THR A 118 0.93 -2.03 -17.22
CA THR A 118 0.67 -2.43 -18.61
C THR A 118 1.37 -3.74 -18.96
N GLU A 119 2.65 -3.88 -18.60
CA GLU A 119 3.39 -5.12 -18.80
C GLU A 119 2.74 -6.30 -18.06
N VAL A 120 2.29 -6.10 -16.82
CA VAL A 120 1.57 -7.14 -16.07
C VAL A 120 0.24 -7.53 -16.74
N ILE A 121 -0.53 -6.56 -17.24
CA ILE A 121 -1.78 -6.82 -17.96
C ILE A 121 -1.51 -7.59 -19.26
N GLU A 122 -0.48 -7.22 -20.01
CA GLU A 122 -0.12 -7.91 -21.25
C GLU A 122 0.35 -9.34 -21.00
N ALA A 123 1.11 -9.57 -19.92
CA ALA A 123 1.65 -10.88 -19.58
C ALA A 123 0.63 -11.82 -18.93
N ARG A 124 -0.29 -11.31 -18.09
CA ARG A 124 -1.19 -12.13 -17.25
C ARG A 124 -2.67 -11.95 -17.57
N GLY A 125 -3.04 -10.98 -18.41
CA GLY A 125 -4.43 -10.68 -18.75
C GLY A 125 -5.30 -10.35 -17.55
N ASP A 126 -6.54 -10.87 -17.57
CA ASP A 126 -7.56 -10.61 -16.55
C ASP A 126 -7.33 -11.33 -15.21
N ALA A 127 -6.15 -11.93 -14.98
CA ALA A 127 -5.84 -12.66 -13.75
C ALA A 127 -5.93 -11.80 -12.48
N SER A 128 -5.78 -10.48 -12.58
CA SER A 128 -5.78 -9.57 -11.43
C SER A 128 -6.56 -8.28 -11.70
N PRO A 129 -7.80 -8.14 -11.19
CA PRO A 129 -8.58 -6.91 -11.35
C PRO A 129 -7.92 -5.69 -10.69
N SER A 130 -7.07 -5.90 -9.68
CA SER A 130 -6.34 -4.80 -9.03
C SER A 130 -5.34 -4.12 -9.94
N VAL A 131 -4.76 -4.83 -10.92
CA VAL A 131 -3.77 -4.23 -11.83
C VAL A 131 -4.46 -3.21 -12.74
N TYR A 132 -5.62 -3.57 -13.31
CA TYR A 132 -6.46 -2.64 -14.07
C TYR A 132 -6.88 -1.44 -13.22
N ALA A 133 -7.39 -1.67 -12.00
CA ALA A 133 -7.84 -0.59 -11.13
C ALA A 133 -6.72 0.35 -10.68
N ASN A 134 -5.48 -0.16 -10.55
CA ASN A 134 -4.32 0.65 -10.20
C ASN A 134 -3.81 1.43 -11.43
N ARG A 135 -3.76 0.82 -12.62
CA ARG A 135 -3.44 1.53 -13.87
C ARG A 135 -4.42 2.67 -14.16
N ALA A 136 -5.72 2.43 -13.95
CA ALA A 136 -6.74 3.46 -14.04
C ALA A 136 -6.44 4.66 -13.13
N PHE A 137 -6.08 4.38 -11.88
CA PHE A 137 -5.88 5.43 -10.88
C PHE A 137 -4.52 6.13 -11.00
N VAL A 138 -3.48 5.45 -11.46
CA VAL A 138 -2.21 6.10 -11.89
C VAL A 138 -2.50 7.09 -13.01
N THR A 139 -3.23 6.68 -14.04
CA THR A 139 -3.61 7.53 -15.17
C THR A 139 -4.39 8.76 -14.70
N PHE A 140 -5.36 8.54 -13.81
CA PHE A 140 -6.18 9.59 -13.21
C PHE A 140 -5.39 10.54 -12.29
N LYS A 141 -4.37 10.05 -11.57
CA LYS A 141 -3.53 10.85 -10.67
C LYS A 141 -2.33 11.51 -11.35
N ARG A 142 -2.02 11.15 -12.61
CA ARG A 142 -0.76 11.55 -13.26
C ARG A 142 -0.58 13.06 -13.38
N LYS A 143 -1.68 13.80 -13.46
CA LYS A 143 -1.66 15.26 -13.60
C LYS A 143 -2.67 15.90 -12.67
N ASN A 144 -2.62 17.23 -12.57
CA ASN A 144 -3.78 17.96 -12.08
C ASN A 144 -5.01 17.52 -12.88
N ARG A 145 -6.15 17.28 -12.23
CA ARG A 145 -7.38 16.80 -12.88
C ARG A 145 -7.76 17.64 -14.10
N LEU A 146 -7.40 18.92 -14.08
CA LEU A 146 -7.62 19.87 -15.16
C LEU A 146 -6.70 19.67 -16.38
N ASP A 147 -5.61 18.92 -16.28
CA ASP A 147 -4.64 18.72 -17.36
C ASP A 147 -4.74 17.33 -18.02
N LEU A 148 -5.64 16.47 -17.52
CA LEU A 148 -5.94 15.19 -18.16
C LEU A 148 -6.63 15.41 -19.51
N SER A 149 -6.10 14.74 -20.54
CA SER A 149 -6.74 14.68 -21.86
C SER A 149 -7.98 13.79 -21.83
N ARG A 150 -8.87 13.98 -22.81
CA ARG A 150 -10.09 13.15 -22.95
C ARG A 150 -9.75 11.67 -23.14
N SER A 151 -8.70 11.35 -23.90
CA SER A 151 -8.23 9.99 -24.12
C SER A 151 -7.69 9.32 -22.86
N GLU A 152 -6.97 10.06 -22.01
CA GLU A 152 -6.49 9.54 -20.72
C GLU A 152 -7.65 9.21 -19.78
N LEU A 153 -8.70 10.04 -19.75
CA LEU A 153 -9.91 9.77 -18.96
C LEU A 153 -10.69 8.56 -19.50
N ASP A 154 -10.78 8.41 -20.83
CA ASP A 154 -11.43 7.24 -21.44
C ASP A 154 -10.65 5.96 -21.13
N LEU A 155 -9.32 6.00 -21.17
CA LEU A 155 -8.46 4.87 -20.78
C LEU A 155 -8.66 4.50 -19.31
N ALA A 156 -8.63 5.50 -18.41
CA ALA A 156 -8.85 5.26 -16.98
C ALA A 156 -10.24 4.67 -16.71
N LEU A 157 -11.27 5.16 -17.43
CA LEU A 157 -12.63 4.64 -17.33
C LEU A 157 -12.73 3.19 -17.83
N ALA A 158 -12.08 2.87 -18.95
CA ALA A 158 -12.05 1.51 -19.50
C ALA A 158 -11.38 0.54 -18.52
N ASP A 159 -10.23 0.91 -17.97
CA ASP A 159 -9.49 0.08 -17.01
C ASP A 159 -10.29 -0.17 -15.72
N ILE A 160 -10.85 0.87 -15.10
CA ILE A 160 -11.61 0.68 -13.86
C ILE A 160 -12.91 -0.10 -14.10
N THR A 161 -13.51 0.03 -15.29
CA THR A 161 -14.67 -0.77 -15.69
C THR A 161 -14.29 -2.22 -15.86
N ARG A 162 -13.16 -2.51 -16.52
CA ARG A 162 -12.65 -3.88 -16.67
C ARG A 162 -12.37 -4.53 -15.31
N ALA A 163 -11.79 -3.79 -14.37
CA ALA A 163 -11.56 -4.27 -13.01
C ALA A 163 -12.86 -4.69 -12.29
N ILE A 164 -13.94 -3.93 -12.50
CA ILE A 164 -15.26 -4.23 -11.94
C ILE A 164 -15.87 -5.46 -12.62
N GLU A 165 -15.83 -5.53 -13.95
CA GLU A 165 -16.33 -6.67 -14.73
C GLU A 165 -15.68 -8.00 -14.31
N ILE A 166 -14.35 -8.01 -14.10
CA ILE A 166 -13.63 -9.21 -13.66
C ILE A 166 -14.12 -9.65 -12.27
N ILE A 167 -14.31 -8.71 -11.34
CA ILE A 167 -14.83 -9.03 -9.99
C ILE A 167 -16.24 -9.61 -10.06
N GLU A 168 -17.11 -8.99 -10.87
CA GLU A 168 -18.49 -9.45 -11.05
C GLU A 168 -18.55 -10.83 -11.72
N ALA A 169 -17.74 -11.05 -12.76
CA ALA A 169 -17.67 -12.31 -13.49
C ALA A 169 -17.09 -13.47 -12.65
N THR A 170 -16.19 -13.17 -11.71
CA THR A 170 -15.57 -14.19 -10.84
C THR A 170 -16.36 -14.44 -9.55
N ALA A 171 -17.51 -13.78 -9.37
CA ALA A 171 -18.27 -13.77 -8.11
C ALA A 171 -17.40 -13.42 -6.89
N ALA A 172 -16.30 -12.70 -7.11
CA ALA A 172 -15.44 -12.23 -6.04
C ALA A 172 -16.18 -11.17 -5.22
N ARG A 173 -15.77 -11.00 -3.95
CA ARG A 173 -16.35 -9.98 -3.08
C ARG A 173 -16.22 -8.60 -3.77
N PRO A 174 -17.33 -7.85 -3.94
CA PRO A 174 -17.27 -6.51 -4.50
C PRO A 174 -16.30 -5.61 -3.74
N ARG A 175 -15.61 -4.73 -4.47
CA ARG A 175 -14.63 -3.79 -3.92
C ARG A 175 -15.19 -2.37 -4.02
N PRO A 176 -15.78 -1.82 -2.94
CA PRO A 176 -16.39 -0.48 -2.95
C PRO A 176 -15.50 0.61 -3.55
N TYR A 177 -14.19 0.54 -3.30
CA TYR A 177 -13.24 1.54 -3.82
C TYR A 177 -13.11 1.54 -5.35
N TYR A 178 -13.46 0.46 -6.08
CA TYR A 178 -13.48 0.48 -7.55
C TYR A 178 -14.60 1.36 -8.08
N PHE A 179 -15.81 1.19 -7.55
CA PHE A 179 -16.94 2.05 -7.86
C PHE A 179 -16.67 3.50 -7.47
N GLU A 180 -15.98 3.73 -6.33
CA GLU A 180 -15.62 5.09 -5.91
C GLU A 180 -14.66 5.75 -6.92
N ARG A 181 -13.60 5.04 -7.34
CA ARG A 181 -12.66 5.51 -8.35
C ARG A 181 -13.36 5.78 -9.69
N ARG A 182 -14.26 4.89 -10.12
CA ARG A 182 -15.02 5.08 -11.36
C ARG A 182 -15.95 6.30 -11.31
N ALA A 183 -16.65 6.51 -10.20
CA ALA A 183 -17.46 7.71 -9.98
C ALA A 183 -16.63 9.00 -10.01
N MET A 184 -15.40 9.01 -9.47
CA MET A 184 -14.50 10.16 -9.57
C MET A 184 -14.07 10.46 -11.02
N ILE A 185 -13.82 9.41 -11.80
CA ILE A 185 -13.51 9.54 -13.24
C ILE A 185 -14.72 10.11 -13.99
N TYR A 186 -15.94 9.62 -13.71
CA TYR A 186 -17.16 10.18 -14.26
C TYR A 186 -17.38 11.65 -13.92
N GLY A 187 -17.18 12.06 -12.66
CA GLY A 187 -17.24 13.48 -12.28
C GLY A 187 -16.26 14.36 -13.05
N THR A 188 -15.07 13.83 -13.35
CA THR A 188 -14.06 14.53 -14.16
C THR A 188 -14.45 14.59 -15.63
N LEU A 189 -15.00 13.51 -16.18
CA LEU A 189 -15.53 13.49 -17.55
C LEU A 189 -16.69 14.48 -17.71
N PHE A 190 -17.58 14.59 -16.72
CA PHE A 190 -18.62 15.61 -16.70
C PHE A 190 -18.04 17.03 -16.79
N GLU A 191 -17.03 17.37 -15.97
CA GLU A 191 -16.39 18.69 -16.06
C GLU A 191 -15.75 18.96 -17.43
N LYS A 192 -15.21 17.92 -18.09
CA LYS A 192 -14.53 18.04 -19.39
C LYS A 192 -15.46 18.03 -20.60
N ARG A 193 -16.63 17.42 -20.47
CA ARG A 193 -17.56 17.15 -21.60
C ARG A 193 -18.92 17.80 -21.43
N GLY A 194 -19.31 18.17 -20.22
CA GLY A 194 -20.62 18.74 -19.88
C GLY A 194 -21.77 17.74 -19.96
N ASP A 195 -21.49 16.45 -20.16
CA ASP A 195 -22.51 15.41 -20.30
C ASP A 195 -22.97 14.92 -18.92
N ARG A 196 -24.25 15.20 -18.60
CA ARG A 196 -24.86 14.84 -17.33
C ARG A 196 -25.06 13.33 -17.15
N ASP A 197 -24.99 12.53 -18.21
CA ASP A 197 -25.05 11.07 -18.09
C ASP A 197 -23.93 10.54 -17.18
N TYR A 198 -22.75 11.16 -17.21
CA TYR A 198 -21.66 10.80 -16.29
C TYR A 198 -22.01 11.06 -14.82
N ILE A 199 -22.77 12.11 -14.50
CA ILE A 199 -23.23 12.36 -13.14
C ILE A 199 -24.22 11.28 -12.70
N VAL A 200 -25.14 10.89 -13.58
CA VAL A 200 -26.09 9.79 -13.32
C VAL A 200 -25.34 8.49 -13.03
N ARG A 201 -24.33 8.15 -13.84
CA ARG A 201 -23.49 6.95 -13.62
C ARG A 201 -22.67 7.03 -12.34
N ALA A 202 -22.12 8.20 -12.00
CA ALA A 202 -21.39 8.41 -10.75
C ALA A 202 -22.29 8.20 -9.52
N ILE A 203 -23.54 8.69 -9.58
CA ILE A 203 -24.55 8.48 -8.53
C ILE A 203 -24.90 6.99 -8.42
N ALA A 204 -25.07 6.29 -9.54
CA ALA A 204 -25.33 4.85 -9.54
C ALA A 204 -24.19 4.05 -8.88
N ASP A 205 -22.93 4.40 -9.14
CA ASP A 205 -21.77 3.82 -8.46
C ASP A 205 -21.79 4.11 -6.95
N MET A 206 -22.13 5.33 -6.54
CA MET A 206 -22.29 5.66 -5.12
C MET A 206 -23.42 4.87 -4.45
N ASP A 207 -24.54 4.69 -5.14
CA ASP A 207 -25.66 3.88 -4.66
C ASP A 207 -25.27 2.42 -4.49
N HIS A 208 -24.53 1.86 -5.46
CA HIS A 208 -24.00 0.52 -5.34
C HIS A 208 -23.10 0.39 -4.10
N ILE A 209 -22.21 1.35 -3.84
CA ILE A 209 -21.39 1.37 -2.62
C ILE A 209 -22.25 1.42 -1.36
N LEU A 210 -23.32 2.22 -1.35
CA LEU A 210 -24.24 2.29 -0.19
C LEU A 210 -25.02 0.99 0.03
N THR A 211 -25.22 0.14 -0.99
CA THR A 211 -25.75 -1.22 -0.76
C THR A 211 -24.75 -2.12 -0.03
N LEU A 212 -23.45 -1.96 -0.34
CA LEU A 212 -22.35 -2.72 0.28
C LEU A 212 -21.95 -2.16 1.66
N GLN A 213 -22.08 -0.85 1.85
CA GLN A 213 -21.64 -0.10 3.02
C GLN A 213 -22.68 0.99 3.36
N PRO A 214 -23.85 0.61 3.95
CA PRO A 214 -24.95 1.53 4.18
C PRO A 214 -24.60 2.76 5.01
N ASP A 215 -23.64 2.62 5.92
CA ASP A 215 -23.24 3.64 6.88
C ASP A 215 -22.07 4.52 6.47
N SER A 216 -21.54 4.38 5.25
CA SER A 216 -20.39 5.16 4.79
C SER A 216 -20.71 6.67 4.71
N PRO A 217 -20.20 7.52 5.63
CA PRO A 217 -20.45 8.96 5.59
C PRO A 217 -19.77 9.61 4.38
N ARG A 218 -18.59 9.10 3.99
CA ARG A 218 -17.84 9.52 2.80
C ARG A 218 -18.68 9.32 1.54
N THR A 219 -19.26 8.15 1.35
CA THR A 219 -20.06 7.82 0.15
C THR A 219 -21.32 8.69 0.08
N ARG A 220 -22.02 8.90 1.20
CA ARG A 220 -23.18 9.81 1.23
C ARG A 220 -22.80 11.24 0.86
N TRP A 221 -21.67 11.73 1.39
CA TRP A 221 -21.15 13.06 1.05
C TRP A 221 -20.76 13.19 -0.43
N MET A 222 -20.05 12.20 -1.00
CA MET A 222 -19.71 12.19 -2.42
C MET A 222 -20.96 12.13 -3.31
N LYS A 223 -21.94 11.28 -2.98
CA LYS A 223 -23.23 11.24 -3.67
C LYS A 223 -23.92 12.60 -3.65
N ALA A 224 -23.97 13.25 -2.48
CA ALA A 224 -24.57 14.57 -2.33
C ALA A 224 -23.89 15.64 -3.18
N ILE A 225 -22.57 15.55 -3.42
CA ILE A 225 -21.87 16.42 -4.37
C ILE A 225 -22.38 16.18 -5.79
N PHE A 226 -22.48 14.93 -6.24
CA PHE A 226 -22.95 14.63 -7.60
C PHE A 226 -24.40 15.05 -7.83
N VAL A 227 -25.28 14.87 -6.84
CA VAL A 227 -26.70 15.26 -6.94
C VAL A 227 -26.88 16.75 -7.24
N LYS A 228 -25.99 17.63 -6.76
CA LYS A 228 -26.05 19.08 -7.04
C LYS A 228 -25.90 19.45 -8.51
N TYR A 229 -25.41 18.54 -9.35
CA TYR A 229 -25.23 18.76 -10.79
C TYR A 229 -26.41 18.29 -11.63
N LEU A 230 -27.41 17.63 -11.02
CA LEU A 230 -28.68 17.31 -11.66
C LEU A 230 -29.60 18.55 -11.64
N PRO A 231 -30.41 18.77 -12.69
CA PRO A 231 -31.42 19.83 -12.64
C PRO A 231 -32.41 19.55 -11.52
N GLU A 232 -32.88 20.61 -10.86
CA GLU A 232 -34.05 20.53 -10.00
C GLU A 232 -35.24 20.13 -10.89
N GLY A 233 -35.86 19.00 -10.56
CA GLY A 233 -37.04 18.48 -11.26
C GLY A 233 -38.31 19.22 -10.90
#